data_AF-A0A2P2IC17-F1
#
_entry.id   AF-A0A2P2IC17-F1
#
_cell.length_a   1.000
_cell.length_b   1.000
_cell.length_c   1.000
_cell.angle_alpha   90.00
_cell.angle_beta   90.00
_cell.angle_gamma   90.00
#
_symmetry.space_group_name_H-M   'P 1'
#
loop_
_entity.id
_entity.type
_entity.pdbx_description
1 polymer ?
#
loop_
_entity_poly.entity_id
_entity_poly.type
_entity_poly.pdbx_seq_one_letter_code
_entity_poly.pdbx_strand_id
1 'polypeptide(L)'
;MMRRLDIKKDTGYLTFVGVANELFENQKRLVTWSRIVALYAFGARLALHCKEKGYIDFARHIDVFLGRYAADMTGHYVKDNGGWEKLPEVFPGDQNPGDSMWKFLSWMAVTLGIATAAAFFSSSR
;
A
#
# COMPACT_ATOMS: atom_id res chain seq x y z
N MET A 1 -10.86 -23.91 -39.29
CA MET A 1 -10.72 -24.31 -37.88
C MET A 1 -9.54 -23.57 -37.28
N MET A 2 -9.79 -22.49 -36.54
CA MET A 2 -9.04 -22.05 -35.35
C MET A 2 -9.74 -20.77 -34.90
N ARG A 3 -10.50 -20.97 -33.83
CA ARG A 3 -11.35 -19.97 -33.18
C ARG A 3 -10.51 -18.73 -32.88
N ARG A 4 -11.16 -17.57 -33.05
CA ARG A 4 -10.80 -16.27 -32.51
C ARG A 4 -10.21 -16.45 -31.11
N LEU A 5 -8.89 -16.59 -31.07
CA LEU A 5 -8.12 -16.72 -29.86
C LEU A 5 -8.45 -15.47 -29.04
N ASP A 6 -8.65 -15.65 -27.74
CA ASP A 6 -9.09 -14.68 -26.74
C ASP A 6 -8.00 -13.61 -26.48
N ILE A 7 -7.48 -13.02 -27.56
CA ILE A 7 -6.29 -12.16 -27.63
C ILE A 7 -6.46 -10.89 -26.80
N LYS A 8 -7.70 -10.46 -26.50
CA LYS A 8 -7.93 -9.31 -25.61
C LYS A 8 -7.62 -9.62 -24.15
N LYS A 9 -7.84 -10.85 -23.67
CA LYS A 9 -7.57 -11.20 -22.25
C LYS A 9 -6.09 -11.44 -21.99
N ASP A 10 -5.40 -12.16 -22.87
CA ASP A 10 -3.97 -12.43 -22.72
C ASP A 10 -3.13 -11.15 -22.83
N THR A 11 -3.47 -10.26 -23.76
CA THR A 11 -2.76 -8.97 -23.88
C THR A 11 -2.99 -8.10 -22.64
N GLY A 12 -4.20 -8.13 -22.08
CA GLY A 12 -4.52 -7.34 -20.89
C GLY A 12 -3.76 -7.79 -19.64
N TYR A 13 -3.63 -9.11 -19.44
CA TYR A 13 -2.84 -9.68 -18.36
C TYR A 13 -1.35 -9.36 -18.52
N LEU A 14 -0.79 -9.51 -19.72
CA LEU A 14 0.62 -9.19 -19.98
C LEU A 14 0.94 -7.72 -19.72
N THR A 15 0.05 -6.80 -20.12
CA THR A 15 0.21 -5.37 -19.80
C THR A 15 0.16 -5.12 -18.30
N PHE A 16 -0.79 -5.74 -17.58
CA PHE A 16 -0.84 -5.64 -16.12
C PHE A 16 0.45 -6.15 -15.47
N VAL A 17 0.93 -7.32 -15.89
CA VAL A 17 2.15 -7.95 -15.36
C VAL A 17 3.39 -7.11 -15.67
N GLY A 18 3.46 -6.47 -16.84
CA GLY A 18 4.54 -5.55 -17.19
C GLY A 18 4.64 -4.40 -16.19
N VAL A 19 3.53 -3.69 -15.96
CA VAL A 19 3.49 -2.55 -15.03
C VAL A 19 3.65 -3.01 -13.57
N ALA A 20 3.09 -4.16 -13.19
CA ALA A 20 3.28 -4.74 -11.88
C ALA A 20 4.77 -5.10 -11.66
N ASN A 21 5.45 -5.72 -12.61
CA ASN A 21 6.87 -6.05 -12.48
C ASN A 21 7.76 -4.81 -12.32
N GLU A 22 7.41 -3.69 -12.96
CA GLU A 22 8.09 -2.40 -12.76
C GLU A 22 7.96 -1.91 -11.31
N LEU A 23 6.78 -2.06 -10.69
CA LEU A 23 6.57 -1.76 -9.27
C LEU A 23 7.48 -2.58 -8.33
N PHE A 24 7.88 -3.77 -8.77
CA PHE A 24 8.78 -4.66 -8.03
C PHE A 24 10.24 -4.58 -8.50
N GLU A 25 10.64 -3.54 -9.26
CA GLU A 25 12.02 -3.26 -9.69
C GLU A 25 12.78 -4.50 -10.22
N ASN A 26 12.13 -5.33 -11.05
CA ASN A 26 12.71 -6.55 -11.62
C ASN A 26 13.25 -7.58 -10.61
N GLN A 27 13.03 -7.41 -9.31
CA GLN A 27 13.54 -8.31 -8.28
C GLN A 27 12.41 -9.02 -7.54
N LYS A 28 12.05 -10.21 -8.05
CA LYS A 28 11.20 -11.20 -7.36
C LYS A 28 11.75 -11.66 -5.99
N ARG A 29 12.96 -11.23 -5.61
CA ARG A 29 13.69 -11.68 -4.42
C ARG A 29 13.45 -10.82 -3.18
N LEU A 30 12.85 -9.63 -3.32
CA LEU A 30 12.65 -8.67 -2.22
C LEU A 30 11.16 -8.39 -2.01
N VAL A 31 10.36 -9.44 -1.85
CA VAL A 31 8.96 -9.27 -1.43
C VAL A 31 8.95 -8.75 0.01
N THR A 32 8.23 -7.67 0.27
CA THR A 32 8.03 -7.09 1.60
C THR A 32 6.55 -6.74 1.78
N TRP A 33 6.09 -6.63 3.02
CA TRP A 33 4.72 -6.21 3.32
C TRP A 33 4.34 -4.87 2.65
N SER A 34 5.27 -3.90 2.60
CA SER A 34 5.04 -2.61 1.92
C SER A 34 4.83 -2.75 0.41
N ARG A 35 5.59 -3.63 -0.25
CA ARG A 35 5.42 -3.89 -1.70
C ARG A 35 4.13 -4.67 -1.99
N ILE A 36 3.74 -5.58 -1.09
CA ILE A 36 2.44 -6.27 -1.18
C ILE A 36 1.31 -5.24 -1.13
N VAL A 37 1.31 -4.34 -0.14
CA VAL A 37 0.31 -3.27 -0.04
C VAL A 37 0.32 -2.36 -1.27
N ALA A 38 1.50 -1.98 -1.77
CA ALA A 38 1.64 -1.16 -2.98
C ALA A 38 1.02 -1.84 -4.21
N LEU A 39 1.18 -3.16 -4.36
CA LEU A 39 0.55 -3.93 -5.45
C LEU A 39 -0.98 -3.88 -5.40
N TYR A 40 -1.58 -4.05 -4.21
CA TYR A 40 -3.03 -3.93 -4.05
C TYR A 40 -3.52 -2.50 -4.31
N ALA A 41 -2.81 -1.48 -3.83
CA ALA A 41 -3.13 -0.08 -4.09
C ALA A 41 -3.05 0.26 -5.59
N PHE A 42 -2.02 -0.24 -6.28
CA PHE A 42 -1.87 -0.12 -7.72
C PHE A 42 -3.04 -0.77 -8.47
N GLY A 43 -3.39 -2.02 -8.13
CA GLY A 43 -4.53 -2.72 -8.74
C GLY A 43 -5.85 -1.97 -8.56
N ALA A 44 -6.10 -1.43 -7.36
CA ALA A 44 -7.27 -0.62 -7.07
C ALA A 44 -7.30 0.68 -7.90
N ARG A 45 -6.17 1.40 -7.99
CA ARG A 45 -6.08 2.63 -8.78
C ARG A 45 -6.24 2.37 -10.27
N LEU A 46 -5.69 1.27 -10.77
CA LEU A 46 -5.85 0.84 -12.16
C LEU A 46 -7.30 0.50 -12.47
N ALA A 47 -7.99 -0.24 -11.59
CA ALA A 47 -9.41 -0.56 -11.76
C ALA A 47 -10.29 0.68 -11.80
N LEU A 48 -10.02 1.65 -10.92
CA LEU A 48 -10.71 2.94 -10.93
C LEU A 48 -10.46 3.70 -12.24
N HIS A 49 -9.20 3.78 -12.68
CA HIS A 49 -8.84 4.44 -13.94
C HIS A 49 -9.55 3.81 -15.15
N CYS A 50 -9.60 2.48 -15.22
CA CYS A 50 -10.29 1.76 -16.28
C CYS A 50 -11.80 2.02 -16.25
N LYS A 51 -12.41 2.13 -15.06
CA LYS A 51 -13.82 2.51 -14.91
C LYS A 51 -14.07 3.95 -15.42
N GLU A 52 -13.23 4.90 -15.02
CA GLU A 52 -13.32 6.31 -15.44
C GLU A 52 -13.19 6.49 -16.95
N LYS A 53 -12.36 5.66 -17.61
CA LYS A 53 -12.12 5.71 -19.06
C LYS A 53 -13.07 4.82 -19.88
N GLY A 54 -14.01 4.13 -19.26
CA GLY A 54 -14.97 3.25 -19.95
C GLY A 54 -14.41 1.89 -20.38
N TYR A 55 -13.22 1.50 -19.90
CA TYR A 55 -12.62 0.18 -20.12
C TYR A 55 -13.22 -0.89 -19.18
N ILE A 56 -14.55 -1.00 -19.14
CA ILE A 56 -15.29 -1.84 -18.19
C ILE A 56 -14.96 -3.32 -18.33
N ASP A 57 -14.68 -3.80 -19.55
CA ASP A 57 -14.27 -5.17 -19.79
C ASP A 57 -12.90 -5.46 -19.17
N PHE A 58 -11.94 -4.55 -19.29
CA PHE A 58 -10.63 -4.72 -18.68
C PHE A 58 -10.70 -4.60 -17.16
N ALA A 59 -11.46 -3.63 -16.65
CA ALA A 59 -11.65 -3.42 -15.21
C ALA A 59 -12.17 -4.68 -14.49
N ARG A 60 -13.07 -5.43 -15.13
CA ARG A 60 -13.66 -6.68 -14.62
C ARG A 60 -12.68 -7.86 -14.53
N HIS A 61 -11.48 -7.75 -15.08
CA HIS A 61 -10.48 -8.82 -15.01
C HIS A 61 -9.28 -8.45 -14.12
N ILE A 62 -9.20 -7.22 -13.61
CA ILE A 62 -8.07 -6.77 -12.78
C ILE A 62 -8.00 -7.54 -11.46
N ASP A 63 -9.14 -7.88 -10.87
CA ASP A 63 -9.23 -8.74 -9.69
C ASP A 63 -8.61 -10.12 -9.94
N VAL A 64 -8.91 -10.73 -11.08
CA VAL A 64 -8.33 -12.02 -11.49
C VAL A 64 -6.83 -11.89 -11.75
N PHE A 65 -6.40 -10.81 -12.41
CA PHE A 65 -4.98 -10.59 -12.71
C PHE A 65 -4.16 -10.33 -11.44
N LEU A 66 -4.67 -9.49 -10.55
CA LEU A 66 -4.09 -9.18 -9.25
C LEU A 66 -4.03 -10.44 -8.38
N GLY A 67 -5.11 -11.22 -8.32
CA GLY A 67 -5.16 -12.46 -7.56
C GLY A 67 -4.13 -13.49 -8.03
N ARG A 68 -4.01 -13.69 -9.36
CA ARG A 68 -3.00 -14.59 -9.94
C ARG A 68 -1.58 -14.12 -9.64
N TYR A 69 -1.27 -12.84 -9.88
CA TYR A 69 0.05 -12.30 -9.65
C TYR A 69 0.43 -12.30 -8.16
N ALA A 70 -0.50 -11.95 -7.28
CA ALA A 70 -0.29 -11.99 -5.84
C ALA A 70 -0.07 -13.42 -5.34
N ALA A 71 -0.86 -14.40 -5.78
CA ALA A 71 -0.66 -15.80 -5.39
C ALA A 71 0.75 -16.30 -5.72
N ASP A 72 1.24 -16.00 -6.93
CA ASP A 72 2.56 -16.44 -7.39
C ASP A 72 3.71 -15.72 -6.67
N MET A 73 3.55 -14.43 -6.35
CA MET A 73 4.63 -13.60 -5.81
C MET A 73 4.65 -13.53 -4.29
N THR A 74 3.47 -13.47 -3.66
CA THR A 74 3.34 -13.17 -2.23
C THR A 74 3.06 -14.42 -1.41
N GLY A 75 2.58 -15.52 -2.01
CA GLY A 75 2.17 -16.72 -1.29
C GLY A 75 3.24 -17.31 -0.38
N HIS A 76 4.47 -17.47 -0.88
CA HIS A 76 5.60 -17.96 -0.09
C HIS A 76 5.99 -16.97 1.02
N TYR A 77 6.17 -15.69 0.69
CA TYR A 77 6.56 -14.66 1.66
C TYR A 77 5.55 -14.53 2.79
N VAL A 78 4.25 -14.45 2.47
CA VAL A 78 3.18 -14.29 3.46
C VAL A 78 3.17 -15.49 4.41
N LYS A 79 3.30 -16.71 3.88
CA LYS A 79 3.36 -17.92 4.72
C LYS A 79 4.55 -17.90 5.67
N ASP A 80 5.73 -17.54 5.18
CA ASP A 80 6.97 -17.55 5.96
C ASP A 80 7.04 -16.39 6.98
N ASN A 81 6.29 -15.31 6.75
CA ASN A 81 6.29 -14.10 7.59
C ASN A 81 5.03 -14.00 8.47
N GLY A 82 4.52 -15.13 8.96
CA GLY A 82 3.44 -15.15 9.97
C GLY A 82 2.02 -14.94 9.42
N GLY A 83 1.82 -15.08 8.11
CA GLY A 83 0.53 -14.98 7.46
C GLY A 83 -0.02 -13.55 7.36
N TRP A 84 -1.24 -13.43 6.82
CA TRP A 84 -1.93 -12.14 6.70
C TRP A 84 -2.25 -11.49 8.06
N GLU A 85 -2.21 -12.28 9.15
CA GLU A 85 -2.36 -11.80 10.53
C GLU A 85 -1.27 -10.82 10.95
N LYS A 86 -0.09 -10.84 10.29
CA LYS A 86 0.96 -9.84 10.52
C LYS A 86 0.70 -8.50 9.88
N LEU A 87 -0.20 -8.41 8.90
CA LEU A 87 -0.41 -7.16 8.17
C LEU A 87 -0.89 -6.01 9.08
N PRO A 88 -1.85 -6.20 10.02
CA PRO A 88 -2.26 -5.16 10.96
C PRO A 88 -1.18 -4.79 11.99
N GLU A 89 -0.24 -5.70 12.29
CA GLU A 89 0.89 -5.38 13.16
C GLU A 89 1.93 -4.50 12.45
N VAL A 90 2.18 -4.78 11.16
CA VAL A 90 3.15 -4.04 10.33
C VAL A 90 2.60 -2.69 9.89
N PHE A 91 1.30 -2.64 9.61
CA PHE A 91 0.56 -1.43 9.27
C PHE A 91 -0.58 -1.26 10.27
N PRO A 92 -0.28 -0.84 11.52
CA PRO A 92 -1.32 -0.49 12.47
C PRO A 92 -2.11 0.65 11.85
N GLY A 93 -3.42 0.45 11.69
CA GLY A 93 -4.29 1.52 11.23
C GLY A 93 -4.16 2.69 12.21
N ASP A 94 -3.82 3.87 11.71
CA ASP A 94 -3.94 5.10 12.48
C ASP A 94 -5.42 5.28 12.80
N GLN A 95 -5.84 4.79 13.97
CA GLN A 95 -7.24 4.86 14.38
C GLN A 95 -7.70 6.29 14.61
N ASN A 96 -6.78 7.26 14.70
CA ASN A 96 -7.13 8.67 14.74
C ASN A 96 -5.91 9.58 14.47
N PRO A 97 -5.75 10.15 13.26
CA PRO A 97 -4.70 11.16 12.99
C PRO A 97 -4.77 12.34 13.96
N GLY A 98 -5.98 12.66 14.45
CA GLY A 98 -6.22 13.71 15.44
C GLY A 98 -5.59 13.42 16.80
N ASP A 99 -5.54 12.16 17.25
CA ASP A 99 -4.99 11.83 18.57
C ASP A 99 -3.47 11.91 18.59
N SER A 100 -2.80 11.50 17.50
CA SER A 100 -1.36 11.66 17.35
C SER A 100 -0.97 13.14 17.29
N MET A 101 -1.75 13.96 16.59
CA MET A 101 -1.54 15.41 16.53
C MET A 101 -1.80 16.09 17.88
N TRP A 102 -2.83 15.67 18.61
CA TRP A 102 -3.15 16.20 19.94
C TRP A 102 -2.10 15.83 20.99
N LYS A 103 -1.59 14.58 20.96
CA LYS A 103 -0.48 14.12 21.79
C LYS A 103 0.80 14.94 21.52
N PHE A 104 1.14 15.14 20.25
CA PHE A 104 2.30 15.96 19.88
C PHE A 104 2.19 17.41 20.35
N LEU A 105 1.02 18.03 20.13
CA LEU A 105 0.73 19.39 20.61
C LEU A 105 0.83 19.48 22.14
N SER A 106 0.30 18.49 22.86
CA SER A 106 0.34 18.46 24.33
C SER A 106 1.77 18.39 24.86
N TRP A 107 2.64 17.57 24.25
CA TRP A 107 4.05 17.48 24.64
C TRP A 107 4.81 18.78 24.36
N MET A 108 4.56 19.43 23.21
CA MET A 108 5.18 20.72 22.90
C MET A 108 4.73 21.83 23.85
N ALA A 109 3.47 21.84 24.27
CA ALA A 109 2.97 22.80 25.25
C ALA A 109 3.67 22.63 26.62
N VAL A 110 3.89 21.38 27.06
CA VAL A 110 4.59 21.08 28.31
C VAL A 110 6.06 21.53 28.25
N THR A 111 6.77 21.23 27.16
CA THR A 111 8.20 21.61 27.03
C THR A 111 8.39 23.12 26.99
N LEU A 112 7.54 23.85 26.25
CA LEU A 112 7.58 25.31 26.18
C LEU A 112 7.18 25.96 27.51
N GLY A 113 6.23 25.37 28.25
CA GLY A 113 5.83 25.84 29.58
C GLY A 113 6.95 25.71 30.62
N ILE A 114 7.69 24.61 30.61
CA ILE A 114 8.85 24.42 31.50
C ILE A 114 9.97 25.41 31.16
N ALA A 115 10.25 25.64 29.86
CA ALA A 115 11.30 26.56 29.42
C ALA A 115 11.01 28.01 29.82
N THR A 116 9.76 28.46 29.66
CA THR A 116 9.36 29.82 30.03
C THR A 116 9.38 30.05 31.55
N ALA A 117 8.94 29.07 32.35
CA ALA A 117 9.05 29.14 33.81
C ALA A 117 10.51 29.19 34.28
N ALA A 118 11.39 28.34 33.73
CA ALA A 118 12.81 28.33 34.08
C ALA A 118 13.51 29.65 33.72
N ALA A 119 13.21 30.22 32.55
CA ALA A 119 13.73 31.52 32.14
C ALA A 119 13.25 32.66 33.05
N PHE A 120 11.99 32.63 33.48
CA PHE A 120 11.42 33.61 34.40
C PHE A 120 12.06 33.54 35.80
N PHE A 121 12.23 32.33 36.36
CA PHE A 121 12.90 32.14 37.65
C PHE A 121 14.39 32.48 37.60
N SER A 122 15.07 32.24 36.47
CA SER A 122 16.47 32.63 36.28
C SER A 122 16.66 34.15 36.14
N SER A 123 15.64 34.88 35.70
CA SER A 123 15.70 36.34 35.51
C SER A 123 15.32 37.13 36.77
N SER A 124 14.73 36.48 37.78
CA SER A 124 14.24 37.12 39.02
C SER A 124 15.19 36.97 40.21
N ARG A 125 16.44 36.52 39.99
CA ARG A 125 17.50 36.34 40.99
C ARG A 125 18.66 37.26 40.68
#